data_AF-A0A0G0Z6U5-F1
#
_entry.id   AF-A0A0G0Z6U5-F1
#
_cell.length_a   1.000
_cell.length_b   1.000
_cell.length_c   1.000
_cell.angle_alpha   90.00
_cell.angle_beta   90.00
_cell.angle_gamma   90.00
#
_symmetry.space_group_name_H-M   'P 1'
#
loop_
_entity.id
_entity.type
_entity.pdbx_description
1 polymer ?
#
loop_
_entity_poly.entity_id
_entity_poly.type
_entity_poly.pdbx_seq_one_letter_code
_entity_poly.pdbx_strand_id
1 'polypeptide(L)'
;MLFILNFLLVDQMEIEYFVRPNEWQKFFEYWKDEMMEWMEEIGLDMKKIHDVEIPENERAHYSQRTVDFEFEYPFGQKELFGLAYRGDFDLKNHKLDYLDEEVKNKIIPHVIEPTFGVDRAFLALLLSAYSEDNLGNEPRNSQYSI
;
A
#
# COMPACT_ATOMS: atom_id res chain seq x y z
N MET A 1 -18.44 1.22 -11.49
CA MET A 1 -17.04 0.80 -11.25
C MET A 1 -16.05 1.97 -11.24
N LEU A 2 -16.16 2.96 -12.14
CA LEU A 2 -15.31 4.17 -12.11
C LEU A 2 -15.51 5.11 -10.90
N PHE A 3 -16.59 4.93 -10.13
CA PHE A 3 -16.97 5.80 -9.02
C PHE A 3 -16.04 5.68 -7.79
N ILE A 4 -15.50 4.48 -7.50
CA ILE A 4 -14.65 4.25 -6.31
C ILE A 4 -13.31 5.00 -6.39
N LEU A 5 -12.82 5.28 -7.59
CA LEU A 5 -11.52 5.94 -7.77
C LEU A 5 -11.56 7.47 -7.73
N ASN A 6 -12.74 8.08 -7.75
CA ASN A 6 -12.89 9.54 -7.81
C ASN A 6 -13.90 10.04 -6.77
N PHE A 7 -13.81 9.54 -5.54
CA PHE A 7 -14.60 10.06 -4.43
C PHE A 7 -13.92 11.28 -3.77
N LEU A 8 -14.76 12.15 -3.20
CA LEU A 8 -14.31 13.24 -2.33
C LEU A 8 -13.96 12.78 -0.92
N LEU A 9 -14.48 11.61 -0.51
CA LEU A 9 -14.19 10.95 0.77
C LEU A 9 -13.69 9.55 0.47
N VAL A 10 -12.48 9.25 0.95
CA VAL A 10 -11.81 7.96 0.85
C VAL A 10 -11.17 7.67 2.20
N ASP A 11 -11.10 6.40 2.57
CA ASP A 11 -10.45 5.97 3.81
C ASP A 11 -9.06 5.40 3.51
N GLN A 12 -8.09 5.78 4.35
CA GLN A 12 -6.68 5.41 4.22
C GLN A 12 -6.20 4.84 5.55
N MET A 13 -5.44 3.75 5.49
CA MET A 13 -4.69 3.24 6.63
C MET A 13 -3.23 3.61 6.43
N GLU A 14 -2.64 4.29 7.41
CA GLU A 14 -1.25 4.75 7.35
C GLU A 14 -0.50 4.26 8.59
N ILE A 15 0.77 3.97 8.40
CA ILE A 15 1.70 3.64 9.49
C ILE A 15 2.85 4.63 9.43
N GLU A 16 3.18 5.23 10.56
CA GLU A 16 4.37 6.07 10.72
C GLU A 16 5.45 5.27 11.45
N TYR A 17 6.41 4.73 10.69
CA TYR A 17 7.46 3.87 11.24
C TYR A 17 8.76 4.64 11.45
N PHE A 18 9.06 4.92 12.72
CA PHE A 18 10.26 5.68 13.13
C PHE A 18 11.49 4.79 13.17
N VAL A 19 12.52 5.16 12.41
CA VAL A 19 13.78 4.43 12.28
C VAL A 19 14.99 5.31 12.50
N ARG A 20 16.12 4.70 12.86
CA ARG A 20 17.39 5.41 12.90
C ARG A 20 17.82 5.81 11.48
N PRO A 21 18.43 7.00 11.28
CA PRO A 21 18.87 7.47 9.96
C PRO A 21 19.81 6.53 9.20
N ASN A 22 20.53 5.63 9.87
CA ASN A 22 21.47 4.70 9.27
C ASN A 22 20.88 3.31 8.97
N GLU A 23 19.64 3.05 9.38
CA GLU A 23 18.98 1.75 9.21
C GLU A 23 17.79 1.80 8.25
N TRP A 24 17.47 2.97 7.70
CA TRP A 24 16.25 3.15 6.91
C TRP A 24 16.16 2.20 5.72
N GLN A 25 17.26 1.91 5.01
CA GLN A 25 17.22 1.01 3.85
C GLN A 25 16.76 -0.40 4.25
N LYS A 26 17.28 -0.90 5.37
CA LYS A 26 16.91 -2.22 5.89
C LYS A 26 15.41 -2.30 6.20
N PHE A 27 14.89 -1.29 6.89
CA PHE A 27 13.49 -1.25 7.26
C PHE A 27 12.57 -0.92 6.09
N PHE A 28 13.07 -0.21 5.07
CA PHE A 28 12.31 0.07 3.85
C PHE A 28 12.09 -1.20 3.05
N GLU A 29 13.13 -2.01 2.84
CA GLU A 29 12.99 -3.31 2.18
C GLU A 29 12.12 -4.27 3.02
N TYR A 30 12.29 -4.28 4.35
CA TYR A 30 11.40 -5.02 5.25
C TYR A 30 9.92 -4.66 5.01
N TRP A 31 9.57 -3.36 5.06
CA TRP A 31 8.18 -2.95 4.84
C TRP A 31 7.69 -3.25 3.43
N LYS A 32 8.55 -3.17 2.42
CA LYS A 32 8.21 -3.54 1.06
C LYS A 32 7.82 -5.02 0.98
N ASP A 33 8.62 -5.89 1.60
CA ASP A 33 8.36 -7.34 1.63
C ASP A 33 7.09 -7.65 2.44
N GLU A 34 6.92 -7.06 3.63
CA GLU A 34 5.72 -7.25 4.47
C GLU A 34 4.44 -6.80 3.76
N MET A 35 4.48 -5.69 3.01
CA MET A 35 3.33 -5.24 2.22
C MET A 35 3.00 -6.22 1.09
N MET A 36 4.02 -6.80 0.43
CA MET A 36 3.82 -7.82 -0.60
C MET A 36 3.23 -9.11 -0.03
N GLU A 37 3.75 -9.58 1.11
CA GLU A 37 3.23 -10.75 1.82
C GLU A 37 1.79 -10.51 2.26
N TRP A 38 1.49 -9.35 2.85
CA TRP A 38 0.15 -9.01 3.29
C TRP A 38 -0.86 -8.97 2.14
N MET A 39 -0.47 -8.43 0.97
CA MET A 39 -1.31 -8.44 -0.24
C MET A 39 -1.68 -9.85 -0.69
N GLU A 40 -0.74 -10.79 -0.61
CA GLU A 40 -0.98 -12.21 -0.91
C GLU A 40 -1.92 -12.83 0.13
N GLU A 41 -1.69 -12.58 1.42
CA GLU A 41 -2.48 -13.13 2.53
C GLU A 41 -3.96 -12.72 2.48
N ILE A 42 -4.25 -11.46 2.12
CA ILE A 42 -5.64 -10.99 2.02
C ILE A 42 -6.35 -11.51 0.76
N GLY A 43 -5.63 -12.15 -0.15
CA GLY A 43 -6.19 -12.80 -1.35
C GLY A 43 -6.25 -11.91 -2.60
N LEU A 44 -5.38 -10.91 -2.71
CA LEU A 44 -5.22 -10.19 -3.98
C LEU A 44 -4.58 -11.11 -5.04
N ASP A 45 -5.00 -10.93 -6.29
CA ASP A 45 -4.38 -11.62 -7.43
C ASP A 45 -3.01 -11.00 -7.69
N MET A 46 -1.97 -11.61 -7.11
CA MET A 46 -0.59 -11.12 -7.21
C MET A 46 -0.06 -11.01 -8.64
N LYS A 47 -0.70 -11.65 -9.62
CA LYS A 47 -0.34 -11.49 -11.05
C LYS A 47 -0.71 -10.12 -11.61
N LYS A 48 -1.63 -9.42 -10.94
CA LYS A 48 -2.11 -8.08 -11.30
C LYS A 48 -1.45 -6.98 -10.47
N ILE A 49 -0.55 -7.33 -9.55
CA ILE A 49 0.17 -6.39 -8.70
C ILE A 49 1.54 -6.09 -9.33
N HIS A 50 1.92 -4.81 -9.32
CA HIS A 50 3.20 -4.32 -9.83
C HIS A 50 3.82 -3.37 -8.81
N ASP A 51 5.08 -3.59 -8.43
CA ASP A 51 5.85 -2.64 -7.63
C ASP A 51 6.57 -1.64 -8.55
N VAL A 52 6.19 -0.37 -8.44
CA VAL A 52 6.65 0.72 -9.31
C VAL A 52 7.47 1.70 -8.49
N GLU A 53 8.79 1.72 -8.72
CA GLU A 53 9.68 2.71 -8.12
C GLU A 53 9.47 4.07 -8.79
N ILE A 54 9.09 5.08 -8.01
CA ILE A 54 8.81 6.42 -8.53
C ILE A 54 10.12 7.17 -8.81
N PRO A 55 10.32 7.75 -10.02
CA PRO A 55 11.50 8.53 -10.34
C PRO A 55 11.67 9.76 -9.44
N GLU A 56 12.92 10.16 -9.16
CA GLU A 56 13.23 11.29 -8.26
C GLU A 56 12.53 12.61 -8.65
N ASN A 57 12.34 12.86 -9.95
CA ASN A 57 11.67 14.06 -10.48
C ASN A 57 10.14 14.06 -10.32
N GLU A 58 9.54 12.93 -9.95
CA GLU A 58 8.10 12.75 -9.78
C GLU A 58 7.71 12.56 -8.31
N ARG A 59 8.70 12.35 -7.42
CA ARG A 59 8.51 12.23 -5.97
C ARG A 59 8.03 13.55 -5.37
N ALA A 60 7.24 13.44 -4.31
CA ALA A 60 6.96 14.58 -3.45
C ALA A 60 8.26 15.12 -2.83
N HIS A 61 8.35 16.44 -2.62
CA HIS A 61 9.55 17.11 -2.12
C HIS A 61 10.06 16.62 -0.75
N TYR A 62 9.21 15.96 0.02
CA TYR A 62 9.55 15.36 1.32
C TYR A 62 9.90 13.87 1.22
N SER A 63 9.66 13.20 0.08
CA SER A 63 9.98 11.78 -0.10
C SER A 63 11.35 11.61 -0.76
N GLN A 64 12.25 10.91 -0.07
CA GLN A 64 13.57 10.55 -0.59
C GLN A 64 13.51 9.27 -1.43
N ARG A 65 12.53 8.39 -1.19
CA ARG A 65 12.26 7.18 -1.98
C ARG A 65 10.79 6.80 -1.87
N THR A 66 10.15 6.47 -2.99
CA THR A 66 8.76 6.01 -3.00
C THR A 66 8.63 4.80 -3.92
N VAL A 67 7.94 3.77 -3.44
CA VAL A 67 7.49 2.63 -4.23
C VAL A 67 5.97 2.61 -4.15
N ASP A 68 5.32 2.64 -5.31
CA ASP A 68 3.88 2.47 -5.41
C ASP A 68 3.59 1.01 -5.78
N PHE A 69 2.66 0.38 -5.08
CA PHE A 69 2.11 -0.90 -5.48
C PHE A 69 0.87 -0.63 -6.31
N GLU A 70 0.92 -0.95 -7.60
CA GLU A 70 -0.19 -0.73 -8.53
C GLU A 70 -0.94 -2.04 -8.82
N PHE A 71 -2.25 -1.92 -9.05
CA PHE A 71 -3.10 -3.05 -9.42
C PHE A 71 -3.67 -2.88 -10.84
N GLU A 72 -3.74 -3.96 -11.61
CA GLU A 72 -4.40 -4.00 -12.91
C GLU A 72 -5.93 -4.06 -12.78
N TYR A 73 -6.57 -2.91 -12.83
CA TYR A 73 -8.02 -2.82 -12.90
C TYR A 73 -8.51 -3.00 -14.35
N PRO A 74 -9.80 -3.37 -14.57
CA PRO A 74 -10.40 -3.45 -15.91
C PRO A 74 -10.34 -2.16 -16.74
N PHE A 75 -10.05 -1.02 -16.12
CA PHE A 75 -9.94 0.29 -16.76
C PHE A 75 -8.50 0.85 -16.74
N GLY A 76 -7.51 0.03 -16.39
CA GLY A 76 -6.09 0.36 -16.42
C GLY A 76 -5.36 0.13 -15.10
N GLN A 77 -4.03 0.17 -15.17
CA GLN A 77 -3.14 0.08 -14.01
C GLN A 77 -3.21 1.38 -13.19
N LYS A 78 -3.42 1.22 -11.88
CA LYS A 78 -3.54 2.33 -10.92
C LYS A 78 -2.92 1.94 -9.59
N GLU A 79 -2.33 2.92 -8.92
CA GLU A 79 -1.88 2.84 -7.53
C GLU A 79 -2.94 2.22 -6.61
N LEU A 80 -2.53 1.24 -5.83
CA LEU A 80 -3.28 0.58 -4.79
C LEU A 80 -2.77 1.01 -3.41
N PHE A 81 -1.47 0.84 -3.16
CA PHE A 81 -0.77 1.19 -1.92
C PHE A 81 0.53 1.95 -2.22
N GLY A 82 1.07 2.66 -1.22
CA GLY A 82 2.32 3.40 -1.34
C GLY A 82 3.25 3.11 -0.18
N LEU A 83 4.55 3.08 -0.44
CA LEU A 83 5.60 2.99 0.56
C LEU A 83 6.58 4.15 0.35
N ALA A 84 6.57 5.11 1.27
CA ALA A 84 7.40 6.29 1.20
C ALA A 84 8.47 6.31 2.30
N TYR A 85 9.66 6.79 1.95
CA TYR A 85 10.70 7.13 2.91
C TYR A 85 10.84 8.65 2.95
N ARG A 86 10.36 9.24 4.04
CA ARG A 86 10.18 10.69 4.20
C ARG A 86 11.37 11.38 4.89
N GLY A 87 12.35 10.59 5.33
CA GLY A 87 13.50 11.09 6.08
C GLY A 87 13.07 11.75 7.38
N ASP A 88 13.70 12.85 7.75
CA ASP A 88 13.42 13.60 8.98
C ASP A 88 12.56 14.86 8.77
N PHE A 89 12.01 15.04 7.56
CA PHE A 89 11.31 16.27 7.17
C PHE A 89 10.13 16.58 8.09
N ASP A 90 9.28 15.59 8.34
CA ASP A 90 8.08 15.75 9.18
C ASP A 90 8.44 16.11 10.62
N LEU A 91 9.36 15.35 11.23
CA LEU A 91 9.73 15.55 12.63
C LEU A 91 10.53 16.83 12.87
N LYS A 92 11.35 17.26 11.90
CA LYS A 92 12.03 18.57 11.94
C LYS A 92 11.03 19.71 12.02
N ASN A 93 9.96 19.64 11.23
CA ASN A 93 8.92 20.67 11.22
C ASN A 93 8.15 20.73 12.55
N HIS A 94 8.02 19.59 13.24
CA HIS A 94 7.36 19.49 14.55
C HIS A 94 8.28 19.63 15.77
N LYS A 95 9.61 19.78 15.58
CA LYS A 95 10.64 19.89 16.64
C LYS A 95 10.58 18.74 17.66
N LEU A 96 10.38 17.52 17.17
CA LEU A 96 10.34 16.32 17.99
C LEU A 96 11.71 15.63 17.99
N ASP A 97 12.49 15.84 19.04
CA ASP A 97 13.74 15.13 19.28
C ASP A 97 13.49 13.83 20.07
N TYR A 98 14.10 12.73 19.65
CA TYR A 98 14.13 11.48 20.41
C TYR A 98 15.47 11.34 21.14
N LEU A 99 15.44 11.00 22.43
CA LEU A 99 16.66 10.66 23.17
C LEU A 99 16.91 9.17 23.01
N ASP A 100 18.00 8.85 22.33
CA ASP A 100 18.39 7.47 22.11
C ASP A 100 19.17 6.93 23.30
N GLU A 101 18.65 5.90 23.99
CA GLU A 101 19.30 5.35 25.19
C GLU A 101 20.57 4.56 24.87
N GLU A 102 20.65 3.93 23.68
CA GLU A 102 21.81 3.13 23.27
C GLU A 102 23.00 4.02 22.89
N VAL A 103 22.72 5.10 22.15
CA VAL A 103 23.77 6.03 21.67
C VAL A 103 23.94 7.22 22.62
N LYS A 104 23.06 7.37 23.61
CA LYS A 104 23.01 8.46 24.61
C LYS A 104 23.02 9.86 23.99
N ASN A 105 22.47 10.00 22.79
CA ASN A 105 22.42 11.24 22.03
C ASN A 105 21.00 11.53 21.55
N LYS A 106 20.69 12.81 21.37
CA LYS A 106 19.45 13.21 20.70
C LYS A 106 19.58 12.95 19.21
N ILE A 107 18.62 12.24 18.65
CA ILE A 107 18.49 12.02 17.21
C ILE A 107 17.10 12.45 16.76
N ILE A 108 16.98 12.88 15.51
CA ILE A 108 15.69 13.00 14.85
C ILE A 108 15.54 11.69 14.04
N PRO A 109 14.57 10.83 14.38
CA PRO A 109 14.38 9.62 13.62
C PRO A 109 13.92 9.95 12.21
N HIS A 110 14.17 9.04 11.30
CA HIS A 110 13.58 9.09 9.98
C HIS A 110 12.26 8.34 9.96
N VAL A 111 11.41 8.68 9.00
CA VAL A 111 10.06 8.12 8.85
C VAL A 111 10.00 7.27 7.58
N ILE A 112 9.51 6.04 7.74
CA ILE A 112 9.04 5.18 6.67
C ILE A 112 7.53 5.07 6.81
N GLU A 113 6.81 5.33 5.73
CA GLU A 113 5.35 5.40 5.71
C GLU A 113 4.78 4.40 4.71
N PRO A 114 4.32 3.23 5.19
CA PRO A 114 3.38 2.37 4.48
C PRO A 114 1.98 2.97 4.51
N THR A 115 1.36 3.07 3.34
CA THR A 115 0.07 3.70 3.12
C THR A 115 -0.84 2.79 2.31
N PHE A 116 -2.06 2.56 2.81
CA PHE A 116 -3.01 1.63 2.23
C PHE A 116 -4.36 2.30 1.93
N GLY A 117 -4.74 2.36 0.65
CA GLY A 117 -6.07 2.82 0.24
C GLY A 117 -7.12 1.73 0.47
N VAL A 118 -7.95 1.87 1.51
CA VAL A 118 -8.90 0.84 1.95
C VAL A 118 -9.96 0.55 0.88
N ASP A 119 -10.54 1.61 0.30
CA ASP A 119 -11.55 1.50 -0.74
C ASP A 119 -11.01 0.80 -2.01
N ARG A 120 -9.76 1.12 -2.37
CA ARG A 120 -9.07 0.53 -3.53
C ARG A 120 -8.75 -0.95 -3.26
N ALA A 121 -8.27 -1.28 -2.06
CA ALA A 121 -8.05 -2.65 -1.62
C ALA A 121 -9.32 -3.49 -1.70
N PHE A 122 -10.44 -2.94 -1.22
CA PHE A 122 -11.73 -3.62 -1.28
C PHE A 122 -12.15 -3.92 -2.73
N LEU A 123 -12.02 -2.94 -3.64
CA LEU A 123 -12.32 -3.16 -5.05
C LEU A 123 -11.36 -4.17 -5.70
N ALA A 124 -10.06 -4.07 -5.43
CA ALA A 124 -9.05 -4.99 -5.96
C ALA A 124 -9.31 -6.43 -5.49
N LEU A 125 -9.72 -6.62 -4.24
CA LEU A 125 -10.10 -7.93 -3.69
C LEU A 125 -11.32 -8.52 -4.39
N LEU A 126 -12.38 -7.72 -4.60
CA LEU A 126 -13.55 -8.16 -5.37
C LEU A 126 -13.17 -8.58 -6.79
N LEU A 127 -12.29 -7.82 -7.46
CA LEU A 127 -11.81 -8.12 -8.81
C LEU A 127 -10.86 -9.33 -8.86
N SER A 128 -10.17 -9.62 -7.76
CA SER A 128 -9.31 -10.80 -7.63
C SER A 128 -10.14 -12.07 -7.44
N ALA A 129 -11.26 -11.97 -6.72
CA ALA A 129 -12.18 -13.08 -6.49
C ALA A 129 -13.21 -13.29 -7.62
N TYR A 130 -13.48 -12.26 -8.43
CA TYR A 130 -14.49 -12.32 -9.49
C TYR A 130 -14.10 -13.31 -10.59
N SER A 131 -14.98 -14.27 -10.88
CA SER A 131 -14.88 -15.19 -12.00
C SER A 131 -16.27 -15.40 -12.62
N GLU A 132 -16.31 -15.51 -13.95
CA GLU A 132 -17.53 -15.84 -14.68
C GLU A 132 -17.55 -17.34 -14.98
N ASP A 133 -18.60 -18.02 -14.54
CA ASP A 133 -18.83 -19.41 -14.91
C ASP A 133 -19.71 -19.46 -16.16
N ASN A 134 -19.18 -20.05 -17.24
CA ASN A 134 -19.92 -20.29 -18.47
C ASN A 134 -20.81 -21.52 -18.31
N LEU A 135 -21.81 -21.44 -17.42
CA LEU A 135 -22.89 -22.42 -17.34
C LEU A 135 -23.74 -22.30 -18.61
N GLY A 136 -23.35 -23.03 -19.66
CA GLY A 136 -24.10 -23.13 -20.90
C GLY A 136 -25.53 -23.59 -20.61
N ASN A 137 -26.52 -22.75 -20.94
CA ASN A 137 -27.94 -23.03 -21.19
C ASN A 137 -28.57 -24.36 -20.69
N GLU A 138 -28.34 -24.80 -19.46
CA GLU A 138 -29.12 -25.87 -18.85
C GLU A 138 -30.12 -25.31 -17.83
N PRO A 139 -31.43 -25.59 -17.98
CA PRO A 139 -32.44 -25.13 -17.04
C PRO A 139 -32.25 -25.84 -15.69
N ARG A 140 -32.03 -25.05 -14.64
CA ARG A 140 -31.96 -25.53 -13.25
C ARG A 140 -33.31 -26.11 -12.81
N ASN A 141 -33.48 -27.42 -12.89
CA ASN A 141 -34.45 -28.13 -12.04
C ASN A 141 -33.80 -28.33 -10.67
N SER A 142 -33.90 -27.34 -9.78
CA SER A 142 -33.51 -27.51 -8.38
C SER A 142 -34.52 -28.42 -7.68
N GLN A 143 -34.23 -29.72 -7.62
CA GLN A 143 -34.79 -30.59 -6.58
C GLN A 143 -33.96 -30.42 -5.31
N TYR A 144 -34.23 -29.35 -4.57
CA TYR A 144 -33.96 -29.31 -3.14
C TYR A 144 -35.29 -29.00 -2.47
N SER A 145 -35.99 -30.07 -2.06
CA SER A 145 -37.06 -29.99 -1.09
C SER A 145 -36.42 -29.90 0.29
N ILE A 146 -36.87 -28.90 1.05
CA ILE A 146 -36.63 -28.71 2.48
C ILE A 146 -37.07 -29.93 3.28
#